data_AF-A0A3A4P328-F1
#
_entry.id   AF-A0A3A4P328-F1
#
_cell.length_a   1.000
_cell.length_b   1.000
_cell.length_c   1.000
_cell.angle_alpha   90.00
_cell.angle_beta   90.00
_cell.angle_gamma   90.00
#
_symmetry.space_group_name_H-M   'P 1'
#
loop_
_entity.id
_entity.type
_entity.pdbx_description
1 polymer ?
#
loop_
_entity_poly.entity_id
_entity_poly.type
_entity_poly.pdbx_seq_one_letter_code
_entity_poly.pdbx_strand_id
1 'polypeptide(L)'
;MIEKIYENSFLVSDSTSASEVYLVVKEDKGQLFDNQALYDESEAFISSNINNISDLDVPKKVTYGLDLATRFNKQLNLRHHVFSSIITNYAIQLGTILLKLKELVKGRLKQNWEVWASQNIAFLKESRRQIYMRVAEFKSVRQYAFLSLGRLDRLIAAAKNIQSDDPIGEFFRTNGIKISFDESHYPIVPNDLLFTEMNLQIDTAIVLEKIKKMGIKSIEKENVKSLIRIKKKVDIQGLISNWKKNQDENLCLDDYLETTIANLGKPPQSAGKKSERIISLNRQIAVLKDTINHCINTNASITTLDKDSIMELKDALSSLIVLYENQKGEPF
;
A
#
# COMPACT_ATOMS: atom_id res chain seq x y z
N MET A 1 -10.34 5.45 -9.88
CA MET A 1 -9.05 4.78 -9.55
C MET A 1 -9.11 3.93 -8.26
N ILE A 2 -10.31 3.53 -7.80
CA ILE A 2 -10.54 2.53 -6.73
C ILE A 2 -10.97 1.17 -7.34
N GLU A 3 -11.52 1.18 -8.55
CA GLU A 3 -11.96 -0.01 -9.31
C GLU A 3 -10.85 -1.03 -9.59
N LYS A 4 -9.64 -0.59 -9.94
CA LYS A 4 -8.58 -1.51 -10.41
C LYS A 4 -7.98 -2.46 -9.37
N ILE A 5 -8.25 -2.29 -8.07
CA ILE A 5 -7.73 -3.20 -7.03
C ILE A 5 -8.75 -4.29 -6.67
N TYR A 6 -10.05 -4.06 -6.88
CA TYR A 6 -11.09 -5.01 -6.50
C TYR A 6 -11.66 -5.80 -7.68
N GLU A 7 -11.76 -5.22 -8.88
CA GLU A 7 -12.47 -5.84 -10.01
C GLU A 7 -11.88 -7.17 -10.50
N ASN A 8 -10.58 -7.42 -10.34
CA ASN A 8 -9.95 -8.61 -10.93
C ASN A 8 -9.51 -9.70 -9.94
N SER A 9 -9.61 -9.46 -8.63
CA SER A 9 -9.03 -10.39 -7.65
C SER A 9 -10.05 -11.33 -7.00
N PHE A 10 -11.35 -11.01 -6.97
CA PHE A 10 -12.35 -11.79 -6.21
C PHE A 10 -13.20 -12.81 -6.98
N LEU A 11 -13.58 -12.56 -8.22
CA LEU A 11 -14.71 -13.27 -8.81
C LEU A 11 -14.39 -13.77 -10.22
N VAL A 12 -13.94 -15.01 -10.34
CA VAL A 12 -14.30 -15.81 -11.53
C VAL A 12 -14.92 -17.05 -10.93
N SER A 13 -16.17 -17.29 -11.34
CA SER A 13 -17.20 -18.14 -10.71
C SER A 13 -17.69 -17.64 -9.34
N ASP A 14 -18.37 -16.49 -9.35
CA ASP A 14 -19.17 -16.04 -8.21
C ASP A 14 -20.52 -16.79 -8.23
N SER A 15 -20.87 -17.47 -7.15
CA SER A 15 -22.21 -18.06 -6.96
C SER A 15 -23.19 -17.11 -6.27
N THR A 16 -22.73 -15.91 -5.90
CA THR A 16 -23.53 -14.91 -5.19
C THR A 16 -24.47 -14.22 -6.17
N SER A 17 -25.74 -14.04 -5.78
CA SER A 17 -26.68 -13.29 -6.62
C SER A 17 -26.37 -11.79 -6.56
N ALA A 18 -26.33 -11.13 -7.73
CA ALA A 18 -26.22 -9.68 -7.80
C ALA A 18 -27.38 -8.96 -7.08
N SER A 19 -28.58 -9.56 -7.06
CA SER A 19 -29.73 -9.00 -6.35
C SER A 19 -29.54 -9.06 -4.84
N GLU A 20 -28.94 -10.12 -4.30
CA GLU A 20 -28.64 -10.25 -2.88
C GLU A 20 -27.61 -9.21 -2.45
N VAL A 21 -26.55 -9.02 -3.24
CA VAL A 21 -25.55 -7.97 -2.99
C VAL A 21 -26.20 -6.59 -3.01
N TYR A 22 -27.01 -6.30 -4.04
CA TYR A 22 -27.71 -5.02 -4.16
C TYR A 22 -28.63 -4.74 -2.96
N LEU A 23 -29.40 -5.74 -2.53
CA LEU A 23 -30.29 -5.61 -1.37
C LEU A 23 -29.50 -5.32 -0.10
N VAL A 24 -28.44 -6.07 0.18
CA VAL A 24 -27.59 -5.84 1.36
C VAL A 24 -26.98 -4.44 1.35
N VAL A 25 -26.49 -3.95 0.21
CA VAL A 25 -25.93 -2.59 0.12
C VAL A 25 -27.01 -1.52 0.29
N LYS A 26 -28.16 -1.68 -0.35
CA LYS A 26 -29.25 -0.71 -0.28
C LYS A 26 -29.88 -0.62 1.12
N GLU A 27 -29.92 -1.74 1.83
CA GLU A 27 -30.51 -1.83 3.17
C GLU A 27 -29.51 -1.47 4.29
N ASP A 28 -28.22 -1.29 3.97
CA ASP A 28 -27.22 -0.77 4.90
C ASP A 28 -27.50 0.71 5.21
N LYS A 29 -28.02 0.96 6.40
CA LYS A 29 -28.27 2.27 7.00
C LYS A 29 -27.15 2.68 7.96
N GLY A 30 -25.94 2.16 7.75
CA GLY A 30 -24.79 2.36 8.62
C GLY A 30 -24.53 1.21 9.59
N GLN A 31 -25.19 0.05 9.45
CA GLN A 31 -24.90 -1.12 10.29
C GLN A 31 -23.48 -1.62 10.05
N LEU A 32 -22.98 -1.59 8.80
CA LEU A 32 -21.58 -1.91 8.50
C LEU A 32 -20.60 -0.86 9.03
N PHE A 33 -21.05 0.40 9.14
CA PHE A 33 -20.27 1.49 9.70
C PHE A 33 -20.16 1.39 11.24
N ASP A 34 -21.18 0.81 11.88
CA ASP A 34 -21.26 0.51 13.31
C ASP A 34 -20.81 1.72 14.16
N ASN A 35 -21.42 2.87 13.81
CA ASN A 35 -21.44 4.14 14.54
C ASN A 35 -22.57 5.02 13.97
N GLN A 36 -23.81 4.71 14.35
CA GLN A 36 -24.99 5.37 13.78
C GLN A 36 -24.99 6.89 14.01
N ALA A 37 -24.58 7.34 15.21
CA ALA A 37 -24.55 8.76 15.54
C ALA A 37 -23.64 9.56 14.59
N LEU A 38 -22.44 9.04 14.31
CA LEU A 38 -21.50 9.67 13.36
C LEU A 38 -22.00 9.61 11.91
N TYR A 39 -22.71 8.55 11.54
CA TYR A 39 -23.34 8.43 10.23
C TYR A 39 -24.45 9.48 10.06
N ASP A 40 -25.37 9.58 11.01
CA ASP A 40 -26.46 10.56 11.00
C ASP A 40 -25.92 12.00 11.01
N GLU A 41 -24.85 12.26 11.77
CA GLU A 41 -24.14 13.54 11.78
C GLU A 41 -23.57 13.90 10.39
N SER A 42 -23.00 12.90 9.70
CA SER A 42 -22.47 13.08 8.34
C SER A 42 -23.57 13.35 7.32
N GLU A 43 -24.70 12.64 7.40
CA GLU A 43 -25.85 12.84 6.51
C GLU A 43 -26.48 14.22 6.73
N ALA A 44 -26.57 14.66 8.00
CA ALA A 44 -27.03 16.00 8.34
C ALA A 44 -26.09 17.09 7.80
N PHE A 45 -24.78 16.87 7.86
CA PHE A 45 -23.80 17.79 7.26
C PHE A 45 -23.93 17.83 5.73
N ILE A 46 -24.03 16.68 5.06
CA ILE A 46 -24.19 16.57 3.60
C ILE A 46 -25.49 17.22 3.13
N SER A 47 -26.58 17.01 3.87
CA SER A 47 -27.90 17.57 3.55
C SER A 47 -28.02 19.05 3.90
N SER A 48 -27.05 19.65 4.57
CA SER A 48 -27.12 21.06 4.97
C SER A 48 -26.93 21.99 3.76
N ASN A 49 -27.84 22.96 3.61
CA ASN A 49 -27.79 23.93 2.51
C ASN A 49 -26.68 24.96 2.75
N ILE A 50 -25.55 24.76 2.09
CA ILE A 50 -24.36 25.62 2.20
C ILE A 50 -24.56 27.03 1.65
N ASN A 51 -25.56 27.24 0.77
CA ASN A 51 -25.81 28.54 0.14
C ASN A 51 -26.51 29.55 1.08
N ASN A 52 -27.02 29.09 2.22
CA ASN A 52 -27.73 29.93 3.20
C ASN A 52 -26.89 30.23 4.45
N ILE A 53 -25.58 29.98 4.41
CA ILE A 53 -24.67 30.21 5.53
C ILE A 53 -24.08 31.61 5.40
N SER A 54 -24.08 32.39 6.49
CA SER A 54 -23.40 33.69 6.53
C SER A 54 -21.89 33.50 6.34
N ASP A 55 -21.23 34.40 5.60
CA ASP A 55 -19.78 34.41 5.42
C ASP A 55 -19.01 34.35 6.76
N LEU A 56 -19.58 34.91 7.84
CA LEU A 56 -18.99 34.89 9.18
C LEU A 56 -18.97 33.49 9.83
N ASP A 57 -19.86 32.58 9.40
CA ASP A 57 -19.98 31.22 9.93
C ASP A 57 -19.32 30.16 9.04
N VAL A 58 -18.89 30.53 7.83
CA VAL A 58 -18.15 29.65 6.91
C VAL A 58 -16.92 29.04 7.58
N PRO A 59 -16.04 29.79 8.28
CA PRO A 59 -14.86 29.20 8.92
C PRO A 59 -15.23 28.13 9.96
N LYS A 60 -16.27 28.36 10.76
CA LYS A 60 -16.74 27.39 11.76
C LYS A 60 -17.27 26.12 11.10
N LYS A 61 -18.04 26.27 10.01
CA LYS A 61 -18.58 25.14 9.25
C LYS A 61 -17.46 24.32 8.59
N VAL A 62 -16.40 24.98 8.09
CA VAL A 62 -15.20 24.31 7.57
C VAL A 62 -14.47 23.53 8.65
N THR A 63 -14.21 24.14 9.82
CA THR A 63 -13.57 23.45 10.95
C THR A 63 -14.38 22.24 11.41
N TYR A 64 -15.70 22.39 11.51
CA TYR A 64 -16.60 21.29 11.83
C TYR A 64 -16.57 20.17 10.78
N GLY A 65 -16.59 20.52 9.49
CA GLY A 65 -16.48 19.55 8.40
C GLY A 65 -15.16 18.77 8.41
N LEU A 66 -14.04 19.43 8.75
CA LEU A 66 -12.74 18.78 8.89
C LEU A 66 -12.69 17.80 10.06
N ASP A 67 -13.25 18.18 11.21
CA ASP A 67 -13.38 17.28 12.36
C ASP A 67 -14.26 16.06 12.02
N LEU A 68 -15.43 16.30 11.42
CA LEU A 68 -16.35 15.24 11.01
C LEU A 68 -15.69 14.28 10.00
N ALA A 69 -15.02 14.81 8.97
CA ALA A 69 -14.28 14.01 7.99
C ALA A 69 -13.16 13.19 8.65
N THR A 70 -12.47 13.75 9.64
CA THR A 70 -11.41 13.05 10.38
C THR A 70 -11.97 11.87 11.18
N ARG A 71 -13.05 12.10 11.95
CA ARG A 71 -13.73 11.05 12.73
C ARG A 71 -14.33 9.98 11.83
N PHE A 72 -14.97 10.39 10.74
CA PHE A 72 -15.57 9.48 9.76
C PHE A 72 -14.51 8.61 9.09
N ASN A 73 -13.38 9.20 8.66
CA ASN A 73 -12.28 8.46 8.08
C ASN A 73 -11.64 7.48 9.08
N LYS A 74 -11.51 7.85 10.36
CA LYS A 74 -11.02 6.93 11.41
C LYS A 74 -11.94 5.71 11.53
N GLN A 75 -13.25 5.93 11.58
CA GLN A 75 -14.25 4.86 11.66
C GLN A 75 -14.23 3.98 10.40
N LEU A 76 -14.18 4.59 9.21
CA LEU A 76 -14.10 3.88 7.94
C LEU A 76 -12.87 2.96 7.89
N ASN A 77 -11.69 3.47 8.30
CA ASN A 77 -10.47 2.67 8.34
C ASN A 77 -10.58 1.50 9.33
N LEU A 78 -11.16 1.73 10.51
CA LEU A 78 -11.43 0.66 11.47
C LEU A 78 -12.29 -0.44 10.83
N ARG A 79 -13.43 -0.08 10.23
CA ARG A 79 -14.35 -1.05 9.60
C ARG A 79 -13.71 -1.79 8.44
N HIS A 80 -12.90 -1.10 7.65
CA HIS A 80 -12.13 -1.73 6.59
C HIS A 80 -11.20 -2.83 7.13
N HIS A 81 -10.46 -2.55 8.21
CA HIS A 81 -9.57 -3.53 8.84
C HIS A 81 -10.33 -4.69 9.50
N VAL A 82 -11.43 -4.41 10.20
CA VAL A 82 -12.30 -5.44 10.79
C VAL A 82 -12.85 -6.37 9.69
N PHE A 83 -13.41 -5.80 8.63
CA PHE A 83 -13.97 -6.58 7.52
C PHE A 83 -12.90 -7.45 6.84
N SER A 84 -11.71 -6.90 6.60
CA SER A 84 -10.59 -7.67 6.04
C SER A 84 -10.15 -8.83 6.94
N SER A 85 -10.19 -8.63 8.26
CA SER A 85 -9.87 -9.65 9.26
C SER A 85 -10.91 -10.77 9.29
N ILE A 86 -12.20 -10.41 9.25
CA ILE A 86 -13.32 -11.37 9.19
C ILE A 86 -13.22 -12.23 7.92
N ILE A 87 -12.98 -11.60 6.76
CA ILE A 87 -12.76 -12.34 5.51
C ILE A 87 -11.57 -13.30 5.63
N THR A 88 -10.50 -12.86 6.30
CA THR A 88 -9.31 -13.70 6.50
C THR A 88 -9.63 -14.92 7.37
N ASN A 89 -10.42 -14.75 8.43
CA ASN A 89 -10.94 -15.86 9.24
C ASN A 89 -11.75 -16.86 8.40
N TYR A 90 -12.67 -16.38 7.55
CA TYR A 90 -13.43 -17.27 6.67
C TYR A 90 -12.56 -17.95 5.62
N ALA A 91 -11.53 -17.27 5.09
CA ALA A 91 -10.56 -17.88 4.19
C ALA A 91 -9.77 -19.01 4.87
N ILE A 92 -9.37 -18.85 6.14
CA ILE A 92 -8.72 -19.90 6.94
C ILE A 92 -9.67 -21.08 7.17
N GLN A 93 -10.94 -20.83 7.49
CA GLN A 93 -11.95 -21.88 7.65
C GLN A 93 -12.16 -22.66 6.35
N LEU A 94 -12.37 -21.96 5.22
CA LEU A 94 -12.53 -22.59 3.92
C LEU A 94 -11.27 -23.37 3.51
N GLY A 95 -10.08 -22.83 3.76
CA GLY A 95 -8.82 -23.55 3.58
C GLY A 95 -8.74 -24.85 4.38
N THR A 96 -9.22 -24.84 5.63
CA THR A 96 -9.29 -26.03 6.49
C THR A 96 -10.24 -27.08 5.89
N ILE A 97 -11.41 -26.66 5.40
CA ILE A 97 -12.36 -27.54 4.71
C ILE A 97 -11.72 -28.16 3.47
N LEU A 98 -11.03 -27.35 2.65
CA LEU A 98 -10.34 -27.83 1.45
C LEU A 98 -9.23 -28.83 1.77
N LEU A 99 -8.49 -28.65 2.86
CA LEU A 99 -7.48 -29.62 3.33
C LEU A 99 -8.14 -30.96 3.70
N LYS A 100 -9.27 -30.93 4.42
CA LYS A 100 -10.03 -32.15 4.76
C LYS A 100 -10.62 -32.83 3.52
N LEU A 101 -11.13 -32.07 2.56
CA LEU A 101 -11.56 -32.62 1.28
C LEU A 101 -10.38 -33.28 0.53
N LYS A 102 -9.20 -32.63 0.52
CA LYS A 102 -7.99 -33.21 -0.10
C LYS A 102 -7.58 -34.52 0.54
N GLU A 103 -7.63 -34.63 1.88
CA GLU A 103 -7.38 -35.88 2.60
C GLU A 103 -8.36 -36.98 2.17
N LEU A 104 -9.67 -36.68 2.06
CA LEU A 104 -10.70 -37.63 1.66
C LEU A 104 -10.57 -38.06 0.20
N VAL A 105 -10.35 -37.13 -0.72
CA VAL A 105 -10.21 -37.40 -2.17
C VAL A 105 -8.99 -38.29 -2.42
N LYS A 106 -7.84 -37.94 -1.85
CA LYS A 106 -6.61 -38.73 -2.02
C LYS A 106 -6.66 -40.05 -1.26
N GLY A 107 -7.21 -40.05 -0.05
CA GLY A 107 -7.19 -41.19 0.86
C GLY A 107 -8.27 -42.23 0.56
N ARG A 108 -9.51 -41.79 0.33
CA ARG A 108 -10.71 -42.63 0.19
C ARG A 108 -11.13 -42.82 -1.26
N LEU A 109 -11.21 -41.74 -2.03
CA LEU A 109 -11.60 -41.81 -3.45
C LEU A 109 -10.44 -42.21 -4.37
N LYS A 110 -9.20 -42.16 -3.88
CA LYS A 110 -7.97 -42.46 -4.63
C LYS A 110 -7.84 -41.65 -5.92
N GLN A 111 -8.39 -40.44 -5.94
CA GLN A 111 -8.33 -39.55 -7.10
C GLN A 111 -7.21 -38.50 -6.94
N ASN A 112 -6.73 -37.98 -8.07
CA ASN A 112 -5.82 -36.83 -8.07
C ASN A 112 -6.59 -35.58 -7.61
N TRP A 113 -6.04 -34.86 -6.62
CA TRP A 113 -6.70 -33.71 -6.01
C TRP A 113 -6.88 -32.56 -7.00
N GLU A 114 -5.86 -32.26 -7.79
CA GLU A 114 -5.84 -31.12 -8.71
C GLU A 114 -6.90 -31.29 -9.81
N VAL A 115 -7.00 -32.48 -10.40
CA VAL A 115 -8.02 -32.85 -11.39
C VAL A 115 -9.41 -32.87 -10.77
N TRP A 116 -9.58 -33.46 -9.58
CA TRP A 116 -10.88 -33.53 -8.93
C TRP A 116 -11.39 -32.13 -8.53
N ALA A 117 -10.52 -31.28 -7.98
CA ALA A 117 -10.88 -29.94 -7.52
C ALA A 117 -11.20 -28.99 -8.69
N SER A 118 -10.58 -29.16 -9.85
CA SER A 118 -10.92 -28.35 -11.03
C SER A 118 -12.33 -28.61 -11.55
N GLN A 119 -12.83 -29.83 -11.37
CA GLN A 119 -14.17 -30.24 -11.79
C GLN A 119 -15.25 -29.95 -10.72
N ASN A 120 -14.94 -30.18 -9.44
CA ASN A 120 -15.93 -30.16 -8.36
C ASN A 120 -15.92 -28.87 -7.53
N ILE A 121 -14.83 -28.09 -7.59
CA ILE A 121 -14.66 -26.82 -6.86
C ILE A 121 -14.36 -25.71 -7.88
N ALA A 122 -15.05 -25.75 -9.02
CA ALA A 122 -14.88 -24.78 -10.09
C ALA A 122 -15.25 -23.35 -9.63
N PHE A 123 -16.14 -23.22 -8.63
CA PHE A 123 -16.55 -21.95 -7.99
C PHE A 123 -15.40 -21.20 -7.27
N LEU A 124 -14.25 -21.83 -7.09
CA LEU A 124 -13.10 -21.21 -6.44
C LEU A 124 -11.85 -21.40 -7.28
N LYS A 125 -11.29 -20.32 -7.83
CA LYS A 125 -10.04 -20.33 -8.62
C LYS A 125 -8.95 -21.16 -7.95
N GLU A 126 -8.17 -21.88 -8.76
CA GLU A 126 -7.07 -22.72 -8.28
C GLU A 126 -6.07 -21.94 -7.39
N SER A 127 -5.65 -20.75 -7.83
CA SER A 127 -4.73 -19.91 -7.05
C SER A 127 -5.29 -19.54 -5.67
N ARG A 128 -6.61 -19.32 -5.56
CA ARG A 128 -7.27 -19.05 -4.28
C ARG A 128 -7.34 -20.30 -3.41
N ARG A 129 -7.70 -21.45 -3.97
CA ARG A 129 -7.67 -22.73 -3.25
C ARG A 129 -6.30 -22.96 -2.63
N GLN A 130 -5.24 -22.80 -3.43
CA GLN A 130 -3.86 -22.98 -2.98
C GLN A 130 -3.47 -21.98 -1.87
N ILE A 131 -3.82 -20.69 -2.02
CA ILE A 131 -3.56 -19.69 -0.97
C ILE A 131 -4.31 -20.05 0.31
N TYR A 132 -5.62 -20.30 0.25
CA TYR A 132 -6.43 -20.59 1.44
C TYR A 132 -5.94 -21.84 2.17
N MET A 133 -5.64 -22.91 1.44
CA MET A 133 -5.09 -24.14 2.01
C MET A 133 -3.71 -23.90 2.64
N ARG A 134 -2.80 -23.18 1.95
CA ARG A 134 -1.47 -22.85 2.49
C ARG A 134 -1.56 -22.01 3.76
N VAL A 135 -2.45 -21.02 3.79
CA VAL A 135 -2.66 -20.19 4.98
C VAL A 135 -3.22 -21.04 6.12
N ALA A 136 -4.26 -21.85 5.85
CA ALA A 136 -4.90 -22.68 6.86
C ALA A 136 -4.02 -23.79 7.44
N GLU A 137 -3.10 -24.35 6.64
CA GLU A 137 -2.15 -25.39 7.05
C GLU A 137 -1.04 -24.83 7.96
N PHE A 138 -0.79 -23.52 7.94
CA PHE A 138 0.32 -22.93 8.66
C PHE A 138 0.07 -22.84 10.17
N LYS A 139 1.08 -23.25 10.96
CA LYS A 139 0.99 -23.31 12.42
C LYS A 139 0.72 -21.92 13.02
N SER A 140 -0.18 -21.87 14.01
CA SER A 140 -0.53 -20.66 14.78
C SER A 140 -1.10 -19.50 13.95
N VAL A 141 -1.49 -19.72 12.69
CA VAL A 141 -2.01 -18.66 11.81
C VAL A 141 -3.28 -17.97 12.33
N ARG A 142 -4.12 -18.69 13.09
CA ARG A 142 -5.44 -18.20 13.55
C ARG A 142 -5.33 -16.99 14.49
N GLN A 143 -4.33 -16.96 15.38
CA GLN A 143 -4.14 -15.82 16.29
C GLN A 143 -3.71 -14.55 15.54
N TYR A 144 -3.23 -14.69 14.30
CA TYR A 144 -2.85 -13.58 13.43
C TYR A 144 -3.92 -13.21 12.39
N ALA A 145 -5.14 -13.74 12.50
CA ALA A 145 -6.22 -13.50 11.54
C ALA A 145 -6.73 -12.04 11.50
N PHE A 146 -6.32 -11.20 12.46
CA PHE A 146 -6.51 -9.75 12.41
C PHE A 146 -5.69 -9.08 11.28
N LEU A 147 -4.72 -9.79 10.70
CA LEU A 147 -4.01 -9.36 9.49
C LEU A 147 -4.78 -9.79 8.24
N SER A 148 -4.67 -9.02 7.16
CA SER A 148 -5.29 -9.41 5.89
C SER A 148 -4.65 -10.67 5.32
N LEU A 149 -5.44 -11.48 4.61
CA LEU A 149 -4.99 -12.71 3.96
C LEU A 149 -3.72 -12.52 3.13
N GLY A 150 -3.64 -11.45 2.32
CA GLY A 150 -2.47 -11.18 1.49
C GLY A 150 -1.22 -10.82 2.29
N ARG A 151 -1.37 -10.31 3.52
CA ARG A 151 -0.25 -10.10 4.45
C ARG A 151 0.15 -11.40 5.12
N LEU A 152 -0.82 -12.21 5.57
CA LEU A 152 -0.54 -13.53 6.13
C LEU A 152 0.20 -14.44 5.14
N ASP A 153 -0.22 -14.47 3.87
CA ASP A 153 0.44 -15.29 2.86
C ASP A 153 1.92 -14.93 2.67
N ARG A 154 2.23 -13.62 2.65
CA ARG A 154 3.61 -13.13 2.55
C ARG A 154 4.41 -13.40 3.83
N LEU A 155 3.76 -13.29 4.98
CA LEU A 155 4.36 -13.53 6.29
C LEU A 155 4.71 -15.02 6.48
N ILE A 156 3.82 -15.92 6.05
CA ILE A 156 4.06 -17.36 6.00
C ILE A 156 5.29 -17.66 5.15
N ALA A 157 5.41 -17.06 3.96
CA ALA A 157 6.59 -17.24 3.12
C ALA A 157 7.89 -16.71 3.76
N ALA A 158 7.80 -15.65 4.58
CA ALA A 158 8.93 -15.13 5.34
C ALA A 158 9.32 -16.07 6.49
N ALA A 159 8.34 -16.57 7.25
CA ALA A 159 8.51 -17.39 8.43
C ALA A 159 8.66 -18.91 8.18
N LYS A 160 8.51 -19.38 6.94
CA LYS A 160 8.44 -20.82 6.59
C LYS A 160 9.56 -21.73 7.10
N ASN A 161 10.76 -21.18 7.37
CA ASN A 161 11.93 -21.94 7.80
C ASN A 161 12.15 -21.88 9.33
N ILE A 162 11.33 -21.14 10.05
CA ILE A 162 11.44 -20.99 11.50
C ILE A 162 10.85 -22.23 12.17
N GLN A 163 11.68 -22.96 12.91
CA GLN A 163 11.28 -24.13 13.68
C GLN A 163 10.77 -23.66 15.05
N SER A 164 9.50 -23.28 15.11
CA SER A 164 8.83 -22.82 16.34
C SER A 164 7.38 -23.28 16.35
N ASP A 165 6.80 -23.37 17.54
CA ASP A 165 5.36 -23.58 17.70
C ASP A 165 4.54 -22.37 17.26
N ASP A 166 5.17 -21.19 17.24
CA ASP A 166 4.64 -19.98 16.65
C ASP A 166 5.68 -19.32 15.73
N PRO A 167 5.79 -19.78 14.48
CA PRO A 167 6.77 -19.24 13.53
C PRO A 167 6.54 -17.75 13.22
N ILE A 168 5.29 -17.28 13.24
CA ILE A 168 4.97 -15.88 12.97
C ILE A 168 5.37 -15.00 14.16
N GLY A 169 5.08 -15.42 15.39
CA GLY A 169 5.48 -14.70 16.60
C GLY A 169 7.00 -14.63 16.74
N GLU A 170 7.70 -15.71 16.43
CA GLU A 170 9.16 -15.73 16.38
C GLU A 170 9.71 -14.77 15.33
N PHE A 171 9.08 -14.72 14.14
CA PHE A 171 9.44 -13.76 13.10
C PHE A 171 9.27 -12.32 13.58
N PHE A 172 8.17 -12.01 14.27
CA PHE A 172 7.94 -10.69 14.84
C PHE A 172 8.99 -10.34 15.90
N ARG A 173 9.29 -11.26 16.83
CA ARG A 173 10.31 -11.05 17.87
C ARG A 173 11.69 -10.78 17.29
N THR A 174 12.12 -11.60 16.32
CA THR A 174 13.41 -11.47 15.64
C THR A 174 13.56 -10.13 14.90
N ASN A 175 12.44 -9.56 14.43
CA ASN A 175 12.41 -8.27 13.72
C ASN A 175 12.03 -7.07 14.61
N GLY A 176 11.92 -7.28 15.94
CA GLY A 176 11.60 -6.23 16.91
C GLY A 176 10.17 -5.69 16.82
N ILE A 177 9.24 -6.46 16.24
CA ILE A 177 7.82 -6.10 16.14
C ILE A 177 7.14 -6.56 17.43
N LYS A 178 6.65 -5.61 18.23
CA LYS A 178 6.03 -5.87 19.54
C LYS A 178 4.55 -6.17 19.37
N ILE A 179 4.22 -7.44 19.18
CA ILE A 179 2.85 -7.97 19.25
C ILE A 179 2.85 -9.03 20.35
N SER A 180 2.15 -8.75 21.44
CA SER A 180 1.88 -9.70 22.52
C SER A 180 0.45 -10.22 22.41
N PHE A 181 0.15 -11.32 23.08
CA PHE A 181 -1.20 -11.85 23.18
C PHE A 181 -1.58 -12.05 24.65
N ASP A 182 -2.83 -11.80 24.99
CA ASP A 182 -3.38 -12.16 26.31
C ASP A 182 -3.65 -13.67 26.44
N GLU A 183 -4.12 -14.11 27.60
CA GLU A 183 -4.47 -15.52 27.86
C GLU A 183 -5.59 -16.02 26.94
N SER A 184 -6.44 -15.12 26.44
CA SER A 184 -7.51 -15.39 25.49
C SER A 184 -7.04 -15.32 24.02
N HIS A 185 -5.74 -15.15 23.79
CA HIS A 185 -5.09 -15.02 22.48
C HIS A 185 -5.53 -13.78 21.69
N TYR A 186 -6.00 -12.72 22.35
CA TYR A 186 -6.21 -11.42 21.73
C TYR A 186 -4.90 -10.62 21.66
N PRO A 187 -4.61 -9.94 20.55
CA PRO A 187 -3.39 -9.15 20.41
C PRO A 187 -3.40 -7.95 21.36
N ILE A 188 -2.41 -7.88 22.25
CA ILE A 188 -2.08 -6.71 23.07
C ILE A 188 -1.06 -5.88 22.29
N VAL A 189 -1.50 -4.69 21.86
CA VAL A 189 -0.70 -3.71 21.11
C VAL A 189 -0.69 -2.40 21.92
N PRO A 190 0.42 -1.63 21.95
CA PRO A 190 0.43 -0.33 22.62
C PRO A 190 -0.69 0.58 22.10
N ASN A 191 -1.38 1.27 23.03
CA ASN A 191 -2.56 2.10 22.72
C ASN A 191 -2.28 3.24 21.73
N ASP A 192 -1.02 3.64 21.60
CA ASP A 192 -0.53 4.70 20.71
C ASP A 192 -0.09 4.18 19.32
N LEU A 193 0.04 2.87 19.14
CA LEU A 193 0.46 2.31 17.86
C LEU A 193 -0.72 2.21 16.89
N LEU A 194 -0.71 3.08 15.88
CA LEU A 194 -1.67 3.00 14.77
C LEU A 194 -1.52 1.67 14.01
N PHE A 195 -2.64 1.04 13.68
CA PHE A 195 -2.67 -0.21 12.90
C PHE A 195 -1.92 -0.10 11.56
N THR A 196 -1.94 1.08 10.93
CA THR A 196 -1.17 1.37 9.71
C THR A 196 0.34 1.30 9.94
N GLU A 197 0.83 1.82 11.06
CA GLU A 197 2.26 1.77 11.39
C GLU A 197 2.69 0.34 11.75
N MET A 198 1.85 -0.42 12.46
CA MET A 198 2.09 -1.85 12.68
C MET A 198 2.18 -2.61 11.35
N ASN A 199 1.24 -2.40 10.42
CA ASN A 199 1.29 -3.02 9.10
C ASN A 199 2.55 -2.64 8.32
N LEU A 200 2.98 -1.37 8.40
CA LEU A 200 4.20 -0.90 7.77
C LEU A 200 5.43 -1.62 8.35
N GLN A 201 5.53 -1.78 9.67
CA GLN A 201 6.62 -2.52 10.31
C GLN A 201 6.67 -3.99 9.84
N ILE A 202 5.51 -4.64 9.76
CA ILE A 202 5.40 -6.02 9.26
C ILE A 202 5.83 -6.10 7.80
N ASP A 203 5.30 -5.22 6.94
CA ASP A 203 5.62 -5.21 5.52
C ASP A 203 7.12 -4.91 5.28
N THR A 204 7.72 -4.00 6.06
CA THR A 204 9.17 -3.73 6.05
C THR A 204 9.98 -4.96 6.44
N ALA A 205 9.62 -5.66 7.52
CA ALA A 205 10.32 -6.86 7.96
C ALA A 205 10.26 -7.98 6.90
N ILE A 206 9.09 -8.19 6.29
CA ILE A 206 8.91 -9.18 5.20
C ILE A 206 9.83 -8.85 4.01
N VAL A 207 9.91 -7.58 3.62
CA VAL A 207 10.77 -7.16 2.51
C VAL A 207 12.25 -7.33 2.87
N LEU A 208 12.68 -6.92 4.07
CA LEU A 208 14.05 -7.13 4.54
C LEU A 208 14.44 -8.60 4.54
N GLU A 209 13.58 -9.48 5.02
CA GLU A 209 13.81 -10.93 4.99
C GLU A 209 13.97 -11.46 3.57
N LYS A 210 13.16 -10.96 2.63
CA LYS A 210 13.26 -11.31 1.21
C LYS A 210 14.58 -10.81 0.60
N ILE A 211 15.07 -9.63 0.98
CA ILE A 211 16.35 -9.07 0.55
C ILE A 211 17.53 -9.90 1.10
N LYS A 212 17.48 -10.26 2.40
CA LYS A 212 18.47 -11.15 3.03
C LYS A 212 18.57 -12.50 2.32
N LYS A 213 17.43 -13.11 1.98
CA LYS A 213 17.36 -14.37 1.20
C LYS A 213 17.96 -14.27 -0.20
N MET A 214 18.14 -13.06 -0.75
CA MET A 214 18.83 -12.82 -2.02
C MET A 214 20.34 -12.56 -1.87
N GLY A 215 20.90 -12.73 -0.67
CA GLY A 215 22.32 -12.59 -0.39
C GLY A 215 22.77 -11.15 -0.08
N ILE A 216 21.83 -10.20 0.02
CA ILE A 216 22.15 -8.79 0.31
C ILE A 216 22.12 -8.61 1.83
N LYS A 217 23.30 -8.34 2.41
CA LYS A 217 23.51 -8.36 3.87
C LYS A 217 23.33 -7.00 4.55
N SER A 218 23.58 -5.91 3.83
CA SER A 218 23.46 -4.53 4.36
C SER A 218 22.45 -3.76 3.53
N ILE A 219 21.40 -3.30 4.20
CA ILE A 219 20.41 -2.37 3.67
C ILE A 219 19.79 -1.62 4.84
N GLU A 220 19.60 -0.32 4.68
CA GLU A 220 19.00 0.49 5.73
C GLU A 220 17.49 0.21 5.84
N LYS A 221 17.03 -0.09 7.06
CA LYS A 221 15.62 -0.37 7.34
C LYS A 221 14.72 0.81 6.94
N GLU A 222 15.18 2.04 7.14
CA GLU A 222 14.40 3.24 6.85
C GLU A 222 14.22 3.47 5.34
N ASN A 223 15.21 3.13 4.52
CA ASN A 223 15.08 3.14 3.05
C ASN A 223 13.99 2.18 2.58
N VAL A 224 13.96 0.96 3.12
CA VAL A 224 12.88 -0.01 2.81
C VAL A 224 11.52 0.49 3.28
N LYS A 225 11.45 1.06 4.48
CA LYS A 225 10.22 1.63 5.05
C LYS A 225 9.67 2.77 4.18
N SER A 226 10.53 3.70 3.78
CA SER A 226 10.20 4.83 2.92
C SER A 226 9.74 4.38 1.53
N LEU A 227 10.40 3.38 0.95
CA LEU A 227 9.97 2.79 -0.32
C LEU A 227 8.55 2.19 -0.23
N ILE A 228 8.23 1.48 0.86
CA ILE A 228 6.90 0.89 1.06
C ILE A 228 5.83 1.97 1.25
N ARG A 229 6.15 3.07 1.95
CA ARG A 229 5.24 4.23 2.08
C ARG A 229 4.87 4.82 0.72
N ILE A 230 5.85 4.95 -0.17
CA ILE A 230 5.65 5.49 -1.53
C ILE A 230 4.92 4.46 -2.42
N LYS A 231 5.32 3.18 -2.34
CA LYS A 231 4.75 2.09 -3.13
C LYS A 231 3.91 1.16 -2.28
N LYS A 232 2.58 1.29 -2.41
CA LYS A 232 1.59 0.35 -1.84
C LYS A 232 1.90 -1.14 -2.13
N LYS A 233 2.66 -1.45 -3.20
CA LYS A 233 3.19 -2.80 -3.48
C LYS A 233 4.61 -2.69 -4.07
N VAL A 234 5.61 -3.16 -3.32
CA VAL A 234 7.01 -3.19 -3.77
C VAL A 234 7.31 -4.53 -4.47
N ASP A 235 7.57 -4.49 -5.77
CA ASP A 235 8.20 -5.60 -6.47
C ASP A 235 9.72 -5.58 -6.23
N ILE A 236 10.13 -6.14 -5.10
CA ILE A 236 11.53 -6.14 -4.70
C ILE A 236 12.40 -6.99 -5.63
N GLN A 237 11.84 -8.03 -6.29
CA GLN A 237 12.58 -8.84 -7.24
C GLN A 237 12.88 -8.05 -8.51
N GLY A 238 11.87 -7.38 -9.06
CA GLY A 238 12.04 -6.46 -10.18
C GLY A 238 13.02 -5.33 -9.84
N LEU A 239 12.91 -4.76 -8.64
CA LEU A 239 13.81 -3.71 -8.17
C LEU A 239 15.27 -4.19 -8.08
N ILE A 240 15.52 -5.32 -7.41
CA ILE A 240 16.88 -5.88 -7.29
C ILE A 240 17.41 -6.31 -8.65
N SER A 241 16.57 -6.86 -9.52
CA SER A 241 16.96 -7.22 -10.88
C SER A 241 17.36 -5.99 -11.69
N ASN A 242 16.64 -4.88 -11.55
CA ASN A 242 16.98 -3.62 -12.21
C ASN A 242 18.24 -2.99 -11.64
N TRP A 243 18.43 -3.02 -10.32
CA TRP A 243 19.68 -2.60 -9.68
C TRP A 243 20.88 -3.42 -10.22
N LYS A 244 20.77 -4.75 -10.25
CA LYS A 244 21.81 -5.63 -10.80
C LYS A 244 22.08 -5.37 -12.29
N LYS A 245 21.06 -5.05 -13.08
CA LYS A 245 21.21 -4.73 -14.52
C LYS A 245 21.82 -3.34 -14.78
N ASN A 246 21.65 -2.41 -13.85
CA ASN A 246 22.13 -1.03 -13.96
C ASN A 246 23.44 -0.80 -13.19
N GLN A 247 24.22 -1.85 -12.92
CA GLN A 247 25.51 -1.72 -12.24
C GLN A 247 26.49 -0.88 -13.08
N ASP A 248 26.56 0.42 -12.79
CA ASP A 248 27.87 1.05 -12.60
C ASP A 248 28.47 0.40 -11.36
N GLU A 249 29.69 -0.13 -11.46
CA GLU A 249 30.30 -1.10 -10.53
C GLU A 249 30.39 -0.68 -9.04
N ASN A 250 29.99 0.55 -8.70
CA ASN A 250 30.12 1.12 -7.35
C ASN A 250 28.80 1.57 -6.68
N LEU A 251 27.63 1.42 -7.30
CA LEU A 251 26.37 1.88 -6.68
C LEU A 251 25.81 0.81 -5.71
N CYS A 252 25.81 1.10 -4.41
CA CYS A 252 25.23 0.19 -3.43
C CYS A 252 23.69 0.20 -3.51
N LEU A 253 23.03 -0.81 -2.92
CA LEU A 253 21.56 -0.91 -3.01
C LEU A 253 20.87 0.26 -2.29
N ASP A 254 21.45 0.78 -1.21
CA ASP A 254 20.88 1.93 -0.48
C ASP A 254 20.83 3.18 -1.38
N ASP A 255 21.93 3.53 -2.06
CA ASP A 255 21.95 4.67 -3.00
C ASP A 255 20.90 4.52 -4.13
N TYR A 256 20.74 3.29 -4.63
CA TYR A 256 19.73 2.96 -5.63
C TYR A 256 18.31 3.17 -5.09
N LEU A 257 18.06 2.79 -3.84
CA LEU A 257 16.79 2.97 -3.17
C LEU A 257 16.50 4.42 -2.88
N GLU A 258 17.47 5.19 -2.37
CA GLU A 258 17.35 6.63 -2.14
C GLU A 258 16.98 7.36 -3.44
N THR A 259 17.66 7.03 -4.54
CA THR A 259 17.33 7.58 -5.86
C THR A 259 15.93 7.17 -6.31
N THR A 260 15.51 5.93 -6.03
CA THR A 260 14.15 5.44 -6.33
C THR A 260 13.09 6.18 -5.50
N ILE A 261 13.39 6.44 -4.23
CA ILE A 261 12.54 7.16 -3.27
C ILE A 261 12.38 8.62 -3.73
N ALA A 262 13.49 9.30 -4.04
CA ALA A 262 13.50 10.66 -4.58
C ALA A 262 12.68 10.79 -5.88
N ASN A 263 12.69 9.74 -6.72
CA ASN A 263 11.91 9.68 -7.96
C ASN A 263 10.48 9.13 -7.76
N LEU A 264 9.92 9.21 -6.55
CA LEU A 264 8.56 8.76 -6.21
C LEU A 264 8.29 7.30 -6.63
N GLY A 265 9.30 6.45 -6.46
CA GLY A 265 9.25 5.03 -6.77
C GLY A 265 9.69 4.65 -8.18
N LYS A 266 10.07 5.59 -9.05
CA LYS A 266 10.59 5.22 -10.37
C LYS A 266 12.07 4.80 -10.26
N PRO A 267 12.47 3.68 -10.88
CA PRO A 267 13.86 3.24 -10.81
C PRO A 267 14.79 4.27 -11.48
N PRO A 268 16.06 4.38 -11.04
CA PRO A 268 17.08 5.18 -11.71
C PRO A 268 17.22 4.71 -13.16
N GLN A 269 17.19 5.65 -14.10
CA GLN A 269 17.47 5.35 -15.50
C GLN A 269 18.96 4.99 -15.66
N SER A 270 19.28 3.95 -16.42
CA SER A 270 20.66 3.54 -16.69
C SER A 270 21.45 4.65 -17.41
N ALA A 271 22.75 4.74 -17.11
CA ALA A 271 23.67 5.76 -17.63
C ALA A 271 23.80 5.81 -19.18
N GLY A 272 23.13 4.91 -19.91
CA GLY A 272 23.09 4.87 -21.38
C GLY A 272 22.10 5.84 -22.05
N LYS A 273 21.24 6.54 -21.31
CA LYS A 273 20.31 7.54 -21.89
C LYS A 273 20.63 8.97 -21.44
N LYS A 274 21.80 9.48 -21.84
CA LYS A 274 22.15 10.91 -21.67
C LYS A 274 21.18 11.87 -22.40
N SER A 275 20.30 11.42 -23.29
CA SER A 275 19.38 12.30 -24.04
C SER A 275 18.02 12.58 -23.38
N GLU A 276 17.51 11.72 -22.48
CA GLU A 276 16.16 11.91 -21.90
C GLU A 276 16.12 12.95 -20.78
N ARG A 277 17.21 13.17 -20.04
CA ARG A 277 17.29 14.22 -19.00
C ARG A 277 17.21 15.63 -19.58
N ILE A 278 17.81 15.88 -20.74
CA ILE A 278 17.71 17.17 -21.44
C ILE A 278 16.29 17.39 -21.98
N ILE A 279 15.67 16.34 -22.55
CA ILE A 279 14.28 16.38 -23.01
C ILE A 279 13.31 16.62 -21.83
N SER A 280 13.56 15.99 -20.68
CA SER A 280 12.79 16.19 -19.44
C SER A 280 13.00 17.59 -18.84
N LEU A 281 14.23 18.11 -18.87
CA LEU A 281 14.54 19.46 -18.39
C LEU A 281 13.85 20.52 -19.26
N ASN A 282 13.89 20.37 -20.58
CA ASN A 282 13.19 21.27 -21.51
C ASN A 282 11.67 21.29 -21.26
N ARG A 283 11.08 20.12 -20.96
CA ARG A 283 9.66 20.03 -20.59
C ARG A 283 9.36 20.69 -19.25
N GLN A 284 10.22 20.54 -18.25
CA GLN A 284 10.06 21.18 -16.95
C GLN A 284 10.24 22.71 -17.04
N ILE A 285 11.19 23.19 -17.86
CA ILE A 285 11.38 24.62 -18.15
C ILE A 285 10.12 25.20 -18.83
N ALA A 286 9.51 24.47 -19.77
CA ALA A 286 8.27 24.91 -20.42
C ALA A 286 7.11 25.05 -19.41
N VAL A 287 6.91 24.04 -18.55
CA VAL A 287 5.85 24.07 -17.51
C VAL A 287 6.10 25.18 -16.48
N LEU A 288 7.35 25.38 -16.07
CA LEU A 288 7.72 26.45 -15.14
C LEU A 288 7.49 27.83 -15.76
N LYS A 289 7.86 28.01 -17.04
CA LYS A 289 7.59 29.25 -17.79
C LYS A 289 6.10 29.55 -17.88
N ASP A 290 5.27 28.56 -18.18
CA ASP A 290 3.82 28.72 -18.26
C ASP A 290 3.22 29.07 -16.88
N THR A 291 3.74 28.47 -15.82
CA THR A 291 3.33 28.76 -14.44
C THR A 291 3.70 30.20 -14.03
N ILE A 292 4.92 30.64 -14.33
CA ILE A 292 5.38 32.02 -14.08
C ILE A 292 4.52 33.02 -14.86
N ASN A 293 4.27 32.76 -16.15
CA ASN A 293 3.42 33.61 -16.98
C ASN A 293 1.99 33.68 -16.44
N HIS A 294 1.45 32.56 -15.96
CA HIS A 294 0.14 32.54 -15.33
C HIS A 294 0.11 33.41 -14.07
N CYS A 295 1.11 33.29 -13.19
CA CYS A 295 1.22 34.11 -11.98
C CYS A 295 1.37 35.61 -12.28
N ILE A 296 2.15 35.97 -13.31
CA ILE A 296 2.31 37.37 -13.77
C ILE A 296 0.97 37.91 -14.31
N ASN A 297 0.26 37.12 -15.12
CA ASN A 297 -0.95 37.56 -15.82
C ASN A 297 -2.19 37.60 -14.93
N THR A 298 -2.25 36.78 -13.88
CA THR A 298 -3.40 36.73 -12.97
C THR A 298 -3.26 37.65 -11.75
N ASN A 299 -2.10 38.30 -11.56
CA ASN A 299 -1.78 39.13 -10.39
C ASN A 299 -2.03 38.43 -9.02
N ALA A 300 -2.23 37.12 -9.04
CA ALA A 300 -2.59 36.34 -7.87
C ALA A 300 -1.32 35.97 -7.09
N SER A 301 -1.23 36.51 -5.88
CA SER A 301 -0.33 36.04 -4.82
C SER A 301 1.18 36.12 -5.09
N ILE A 302 1.64 37.11 -5.88
CA ILE A 302 3.08 37.41 -5.98
C ILE A 302 3.68 37.73 -4.59
N THR A 303 2.88 38.28 -3.68
CA THR A 303 3.27 38.65 -2.31
C THR A 303 3.49 37.46 -1.37
N THR A 304 3.04 36.26 -1.71
CA THR A 304 3.27 35.03 -0.90
C THR A 304 4.44 34.19 -1.40
N LEU A 305 5.06 34.58 -2.51
CA LEU A 305 6.23 33.88 -3.04
C LEU A 305 7.46 34.26 -2.24
N ASP A 306 8.21 33.25 -1.82
CA ASP A 306 9.50 33.45 -1.16
C ASP A 306 10.52 34.02 -2.16
N LYS A 307 10.98 35.24 -1.88
CA LYS A 307 11.93 35.96 -2.73
C LYS A 307 13.27 35.24 -2.80
N ASP A 308 13.71 34.61 -1.71
CA ASP A 308 15.01 33.97 -1.65
C ASP A 308 15.03 32.72 -2.56
N SER A 309 13.97 31.90 -2.50
CA SER A 309 13.78 30.79 -3.45
C SER A 309 13.75 31.21 -4.92
N ILE A 310 13.18 32.39 -5.25
CA ILE A 310 13.19 32.93 -6.62
C ILE A 310 14.61 33.34 -7.05
N MET A 311 15.37 33.94 -6.14
CA MET A 311 16.76 34.35 -6.40
C MET A 311 17.67 33.14 -6.58
N GLU A 312 17.53 32.10 -5.76
CA GLU A 312 18.26 30.84 -5.92
C GLU A 312 17.98 30.17 -7.27
N LEU A 313 16.71 30.15 -7.70
CA LEU A 313 16.33 29.64 -9.01
C LEU A 313 16.97 30.45 -10.15
N LYS A 314 17.02 31.77 -10.02
CA LYS A 314 17.68 32.65 -10.99
C LYS A 314 19.17 32.35 -11.09
N ASP A 315 19.86 32.21 -9.96
CA ASP A 315 21.30 31.96 -9.93
C ASP A 315 21.66 30.58 -10.50
N ALA A 316 20.82 29.58 -10.22
CA ALA A 316 20.93 28.25 -10.82
C ALA A 316 20.74 28.27 -12.35
N LEU A 317 19.76 29.03 -12.86
CA LEU A 317 19.52 29.19 -14.29
C LEU A 317 20.65 29.95 -14.98
N SER A 318 21.17 31.02 -14.37
CA SER A 318 22.32 31.76 -14.90
C SER A 318 23.57 30.88 -15.00
N SER A 319 23.84 30.07 -13.98
CA SER A 319 24.95 29.11 -13.99
C SER A 319 24.79 28.07 -15.11
N LEU A 320 23.56 27.60 -15.35
CA LEU A 320 23.26 26.67 -16.43
C LEU A 320 23.46 27.28 -17.82
N ILE A 321 23.09 28.56 -18.00
CA ILE A 321 23.29 29.30 -19.26
C ILE A 321 24.78 29.44 -19.56
N VAL A 322 25.59 29.87 -18.57
CA VAL A 322 27.05 29.99 -18.72
C VAL A 322 27.67 28.66 -19.12
N LEU A 323 27.26 27.56 -18.48
CA LEU A 323 27.73 26.22 -18.83
C LEU A 323 27.31 25.80 -20.25
N TYR A 324 26.10 26.15 -20.68
CA TYR A 324 25.61 25.85 -22.02
C TYR A 324 26.38 26.62 -23.11
N GLU A 325 26.63 27.92 -22.90
CA GLU A 325 27.37 28.77 -23.83
C GLU A 325 28.84 28.32 -23.94
N ASN A 326 29.48 28.03 -22.81
CA ASN A 326 30.84 27.50 -22.76
C ASN A 326 30.99 26.14 -23.45
N GLN A 327 29.92 25.33 -23.50
CA GLN A 327 29.92 24.03 -24.18
C GLN A 327 29.58 24.10 -25.67
N LYS A 328 28.92 25.18 -26.14
CA LYS A 328 28.59 25.36 -27.56
C LYS A 328 29.62 26.16 -28.35
N GLY A 329 30.53 26.86 -27.70
CA GLY A 329 31.65 27.53 -28.39
C GLY A 329 31.23 28.70 -29.26
N GLU A 330 30.14 29.40 -28.95
CA GLU A 330 29.83 30.70 -29.57
C GLU A 330 30.33 31.82 -28.65
N PRO A 331 31.36 32.59 -29.04
CA PRO A 331 31.68 33.84 -28.37
C PRO A 331 30.65 34.91 -28.75
N PHE A 332 30.39 35.80 -27.79
CA PHE A 332 29.50 36.97 -27.87
C PHE A 332 29.51 37.74 -29.20
#